data_AF-A0A8S0SVB8-F1
#
_entry.id   AF-A0A8S0SVB8-F1
#
_cell.length_a   1.000
_cell.length_b   1.000
_cell.length_c   1.000
_cell.angle_alpha   90.00
_cell.angle_beta   90.00
_cell.angle_gamma   90.00
#
_symmetry.space_group_name_H-M   'P 1'
#
loop_
_entity.id
_entity.type
_entity.pdbx_description
1 polymer ?
#
loop_
_entity_poly.entity_id
_entity_poly.type
_entity_poly.pdbx_seq_one_letter_code
_entity_poly.pdbx_strand_id
1 'polypeptide(L)'
;MEGVNVSTHPEIPGEPIQTRTALLEKATATIQGFGPVNKIHQHLCAFHFYGHDMTRQVEAHHFCGHLNEEFRQCLIYDRPDDDGRLIGLEYIVSEQLFLTLPDEEKKFWHSHEFEVKSGVLFMPGVPGPIQRQDLEKVAKTYGKVIHFWQVDKGDNLPLGIPQVMMALTRDGQLYETLAKDVENRYDISFEKERENRAYIKGPDHGIHPLANAAGKGLQTVLKEVDCFKEGKST
;
A
#
# COMPACT_ATOMS: atom_id res chain seq x y z
N MET A 1 15.30 5.62 25.49
CA MET A 1 15.91 4.70 24.51
C MET A 1 15.99 5.49 23.22
N GLU A 2 17.21 5.72 22.76
CA GLU A 2 17.52 6.65 21.67
C GLU A 2 16.93 6.13 20.35
N GLY A 3 16.18 7.01 19.67
CA GLY A 3 15.66 6.77 18.33
C GLY A 3 16.77 6.93 17.32
N VAL A 4 17.59 5.89 17.16
CA VAL A 4 18.50 5.73 16.03
C VAL A 4 17.93 4.60 15.19
N ASN A 5 17.52 4.93 13.97
CA ASN A 5 17.06 4.01 12.95
C ASN A 5 18.25 3.12 12.51
N VAL A 6 18.62 2.15 13.34
CA VAL A 6 19.26 0.93 12.84
C VAL A 6 18.16 0.24 12.06
N SER A 7 18.38 -0.01 10.77
CA SER A 7 17.49 -0.86 9.96
C SER A 7 17.08 -2.06 10.79
N THR A 8 15.83 -2.08 11.26
CA THR A 8 15.29 -3.20 12.02
C THR A 8 14.96 -4.37 11.10
N HIS A 9 15.09 -4.18 9.79
CA HIS A 9 14.94 -5.27 8.84
C HIS A 9 16.24 -6.08 8.78
N PRO A 10 16.16 -7.41 8.98
CA PRO A 10 17.32 -8.27 8.85
C PRO A 10 17.87 -8.20 7.42
N GLU A 11 19.18 -8.29 7.23
CA GLU A 11 19.79 -8.31 5.91
C GLU A 11 19.19 -9.42 5.02
N ILE A 12 18.94 -9.10 3.75
CA ILE A 12 18.46 -10.08 2.77
C ILE A 12 19.62 -11.06 2.50
N PRO A 13 19.43 -12.38 2.70
CA PRO A 13 20.51 -13.34 2.58
C PRO A 13 20.96 -13.49 1.13
N GLY A 14 22.27 -13.64 0.92
CA GLY A 14 22.88 -13.86 -0.39
C GLY A 14 24.22 -13.17 -0.51
N GLU A 15 24.95 -13.47 -1.59
CA GLU A 15 26.17 -12.74 -1.92
C GLU A 15 25.82 -11.35 -2.48
N PRO A 16 26.61 -10.30 -2.17
CA PRO A 16 26.43 -8.98 -2.78
C PRO A 16 26.50 -9.03 -4.31
N ILE A 17 25.85 -8.08 -4.98
CA ILE A 17 25.93 -7.95 -6.43
C ILE A 17 27.39 -7.73 -6.83
N GLN A 18 27.96 -8.70 -7.54
CA GLN A 18 29.34 -8.64 -8.00
C GLN A 18 29.52 -7.52 -9.04
N THR A 19 30.69 -6.89 -9.07
CA THR A 19 31.03 -5.80 -10.02
C THR A 19 30.71 -6.16 -11.48
N ARG A 20 30.97 -7.42 -11.86
CA ARG A 20 30.68 -7.92 -13.21
C ARG A 20 29.17 -7.91 -13.50
N THR A 21 28.36 -8.36 -12.55
CA THR A 21 26.90 -8.39 -12.66
C THR A 21 26.35 -6.96 -12.74
N ALA A 22 26.79 -6.08 -11.84
CA ALA A 22 26.38 -4.67 -11.85
C ALA A 22 26.72 -3.95 -13.18
N LEU A 23 27.89 -4.24 -13.76
CA LEU A 23 28.27 -3.71 -15.07
C LEU A 23 27.37 -4.23 -16.20
N LEU A 24 27.07 -5.53 -16.20
CA LEU A 24 26.17 -6.16 -17.17
C LEU A 24 24.75 -5.60 -17.06
N GLU A 25 24.22 -5.47 -15.84
CA GLU A 25 22.89 -4.90 -15.57
C GLU A 25 22.80 -3.46 -16.09
N LYS A 26 23.80 -2.62 -15.79
CA LYS A 26 23.86 -1.25 -16.35
C LYS A 26 23.88 -1.24 -17.88
N ALA A 27 24.66 -2.11 -18.51
CA ALA A 27 24.73 -2.20 -19.97
C ALA A 27 23.41 -2.69 -20.59
N THR A 28 22.74 -3.65 -19.97
CA THR A 28 21.45 -4.15 -20.47
C THR A 28 20.32 -3.16 -20.24
N ALA A 29 20.37 -2.38 -19.16
CA ALA A 29 19.39 -1.33 -18.87
C ALA A 29 19.43 -0.16 -19.87
N THR A 30 20.54 0.08 -20.58
CA THR A 30 20.58 1.08 -21.65
C THR A 30 19.98 0.57 -22.97
N ILE A 31 19.85 -0.75 -23.13
CA ILE A 31 19.34 -1.42 -24.34
C ILE A 31 17.84 -1.70 -24.20
N GLN A 32 17.39 -2.11 -23.01
CA GLN A 32 16.01 -2.50 -22.75
C GLN A 32 15.09 -1.29 -22.49
N GLY A 33 13.83 -1.41 -22.89
CA GLY A 33 12.81 -0.40 -22.59
C GLY A 33 12.05 -0.72 -21.31
N PHE A 34 11.96 0.24 -20.39
CA PHE A 34 11.24 0.11 -19.12
C PHE A 34 9.86 0.80 -19.15
N GLY A 35 9.17 0.72 -20.29
CA GLY A 35 7.91 1.44 -20.56
C GLY A 35 6.91 1.45 -19.40
N PRO A 36 6.52 0.28 -18.83
CA PRO A 36 5.58 0.22 -17.72
C PRO A 36 6.05 0.93 -16.44
N VAL A 37 7.31 0.72 -16.02
CA VAL A 37 7.85 1.31 -14.79
C VAL A 37 8.05 2.82 -14.96
N ASN A 38 8.42 3.27 -16.16
CA ASN A 38 8.55 4.70 -16.49
C ASN A 38 7.21 5.46 -16.46
N LYS A 39 6.07 4.78 -16.29
CA LYS A 39 4.75 5.41 -16.08
C LYS A 39 4.43 5.69 -14.60
N ILE A 40 5.26 5.24 -13.67
CA ILE A 40 5.14 5.60 -12.26
C ILE A 40 5.48 7.09 -12.11
N HIS A 41 4.55 7.86 -11.56
CA HIS A 41 4.65 9.33 -11.46
C HIS A 41 4.14 9.88 -10.12
N GLN A 42 3.76 9.00 -9.19
CA GLN A 42 3.20 9.39 -7.90
C GLN A 42 3.80 8.54 -6.79
N HIS A 43 4.18 9.21 -5.70
CA HIS A 43 4.59 8.60 -4.44
C HIS A 43 3.61 9.01 -3.34
N LEU A 44 3.03 8.01 -2.66
CA LEU A 44 2.18 8.21 -1.48
C LEU A 44 2.77 7.42 -0.29
N CYS A 45 2.68 7.98 0.91
CA CYS A 45 2.93 7.28 2.16
C CYS A 45 1.59 7.08 2.88
N ALA A 46 1.33 5.85 3.33
CA ALA A 46 0.15 5.45 4.10
C ALA A 46 0.51 4.30 5.05
N PHE A 47 -0.48 3.74 5.77
CA PHE A 47 -0.25 2.63 6.69
C PHE A 47 -1.24 1.50 6.46
N HIS A 48 -0.67 0.32 6.25
CA HIS A 48 -1.42 -0.90 6.00
C HIS A 48 -1.54 -1.75 7.25
N PHE A 49 -2.73 -2.34 7.39
CA PHE A 49 -3.10 -3.24 8.46
C PHE A 49 -3.41 -4.60 7.87
N TYR A 50 -3.06 -5.68 8.55
CA TYR A 50 -3.43 -7.01 8.06
C TYR A 50 -4.95 -7.17 8.15
N GLY A 51 -5.58 -7.58 7.05
CA GLY A 51 -7.04 -7.68 6.97
C GLY A 51 -7.66 -8.64 7.99
N HIS A 52 -6.88 -9.56 8.57
CA HIS A 52 -7.31 -10.44 9.67
C HIS A 52 -6.84 -9.99 11.06
N ASP A 53 -5.90 -9.04 11.14
CA ASP A 53 -5.27 -8.58 12.38
C ASP A 53 -4.88 -7.09 12.25
N MET A 54 -5.82 -6.22 12.61
CA MET A 54 -5.64 -4.76 12.57
C MET A 54 -4.71 -4.24 13.69
N THR A 55 -4.04 -5.10 14.45
CA THR A 55 -2.98 -4.68 15.38
C THR A 55 -1.60 -4.69 14.70
N ARG A 56 -1.45 -5.38 13.57
CA ARG A 56 -0.19 -5.41 12.84
C ARG A 56 -0.17 -4.33 11.76
N GLN A 57 0.82 -3.44 11.82
CA GLN A 57 0.89 -2.21 11.04
C GLN A 57 2.17 -2.15 10.24
N VAL A 58 2.08 -1.67 9.00
CA VAL A 58 3.20 -1.51 8.08
C VAL A 58 3.09 -0.13 7.44
N GLU A 59 4.13 0.70 7.57
CA GLU A 59 4.28 1.89 6.73
C GLU A 59 4.49 1.45 5.28
N ALA A 60 3.72 2.04 4.37
CA ALA A 60 3.63 1.60 2.99
C ALA A 60 3.85 2.76 2.04
N HIS A 61 4.89 2.63 1.20
CA HIS A 61 5.23 3.60 0.17
C HIS A 61 4.72 3.13 -1.19
N HIS A 62 3.71 3.83 -1.69
CA HIS A 62 3.05 3.53 -2.94
C HIS A 62 3.71 4.29 -4.07
N PHE A 63 4.17 3.57 -5.08
CA PHE A 63 4.71 4.11 -6.32
C PHE A 63 3.72 3.81 -7.45
N CYS A 64 2.89 4.80 -7.76
CA CYS A 64 1.69 4.63 -8.57
C CYS A 64 1.86 5.16 -9.99
N GLY A 65 1.24 4.45 -10.93
CA GLY A 65 0.95 4.92 -12.28
C GLY A 65 -0.54 4.87 -12.56
N HIS A 66 -1.07 5.89 -13.23
CA HIS A 66 -2.47 5.93 -13.62
C HIS A 66 -2.67 5.18 -14.94
N LEU A 67 -3.62 4.26 -14.98
CA LEU A 67 -4.05 3.63 -16.24
C LEU A 67 -5.10 4.49 -16.94
N ASN A 68 -5.96 5.14 -16.17
CA ASN A 68 -6.92 6.17 -16.60
C ASN A 68 -7.34 6.99 -15.36
N GLU A 69 -8.34 7.89 -15.51
CA GLU A 69 -8.82 8.75 -14.42
C GLU A 69 -9.47 7.98 -13.25
N GLU A 70 -9.93 6.75 -13.49
CA GLU A 70 -10.67 5.93 -12.52
C GLU A 70 -9.86 4.74 -11.99
N PHE A 71 -8.64 4.52 -12.49
CA PHE A 71 -7.84 3.34 -12.15
C PHE A 71 -6.35 3.68 -12.00
N ARG A 72 -5.81 3.40 -10.81
CA ARG A 72 -4.38 3.45 -10.51
C ARG A 72 -3.87 2.08 -10.12
N GLN A 73 -2.61 1.81 -10.43
CA GLN A 73 -1.90 0.64 -9.94
C GLN A 73 -0.59 1.09 -9.30
N CYS A 74 -0.25 0.50 -8.17
CA CYS A 74 0.91 0.89 -7.38
C CYS A 74 1.78 -0.31 -7.04
N LEU A 75 3.08 -0.12 -7.14
CA LEU A 75 4.07 -0.94 -6.44
C LEU A 75 4.18 -0.43 -5.01
N ILE A 76 4.20 -1.32 -4.02
CA ILE A 76 4.33 -0.94 -2.61
C ILE A 76 5.68 -1.38 -2.07
N TYR A 77 6.40 -0.44 -1.47
CA TYR A 77 7.66 -0.68 -0.78
C TYR A 77 7.53 -0.41 0.73
N ASP A 78 8.35 -1.09 1.54
CA ASP A 78 8.41 -0.89 3.00
C ASP A 78 9.12 0.40 3.43
N ARG A 79 9.88 1.02 2.53
CA ARG A 79 10.56 2.31 2.68
C ARG A 79 10.73 2.98 1.31
N PRO A 80 11.01 4.29 1.26
CA PRO A 80 11.14 5.00 -0.01
C PRO A 80 12.58 4.97 -0.58
N ASP A 81 13.55 4.48 0.20
CA ASP A 81 14.96 4.47 -0.14
C ASP A 81 15.30 3.41 -1.21
N ASP A 82 16.47 3.55 -1.84
CA ASP A 82 16.93 2.68 -2.94
C ASP A 82 17.07 1.19 -2.55
N ASP A 83 17.16 0.89 -1.25
CA ASP A 83 17.22 -0.48 -0.70
C ASP A 83 15.85 -1.02 -0.22
N GLY A 84 14.77 -0.29 -0.50
CA GLY A 84 13.42 -0.68 -0.12
C GLY A 84 12.98 -2.00 -0.75
N ARG A 85 12.25 -2.79 0.02
CA ARG A 85 11.72 -4.09 -0.40
C ARG A 85 10.39 -3.88 -1.08
N LEU A 86 10.22 -4.47 -2.26
CA LEU A 86 8.90 -4.59 -2.89
C LEU A 86 8.05 -5.55 -2.04
N ILE A 87 7.12 -5.00 -1.26
CA ILE A 87 6.30 -5.77 -0.32
C ILE A 87 4.90 -6.07 -0.85
N GLY A 88 4.40 -5.31 -1.83
CA GLY A 88 2.99 -5.42 -2.20
C GLY A 88 2.61 -4.73 -3.50
N LEU A 89 1.32 -4.86 -3.81
CA LEU A 89 0.64 -4.16 -4.89
C LEU A 89 -0.65 -3.55 -4.38
N GLU A 90 -1.03 -2.43 -4.96
CA GLU A 90 -2.36 -1.86 -4.82
C GLU A 90 -3.01 -1.60 -6.17
N TYR A 91 -4.31 -1.89 -6.25
CA TYR A 91 -5.20 -1.32 -7.25
C TYR A 91 -6.15 -0.33 -6.61
N ILE A 92 -6.18 0.89 -7.13
CA ILE A 92 -7.07 1.96 -6.66
C ILE A 92 -8.11 2.22 -7.74
N VAL A 93 -9.39 2.17 -7.38
CA VAL A 93 -10.49 2.42 -8.31
C VAL A 93 -11.43 3.52 -7.81
N SER A 94 -12.07 4.23 -8.73
CA SER A 94 -13.16 5.17 -8.40
C SER A 94 -14.29 4.47 -7.64
N GLU A 95 -15.06 5.23 -6.85
CA GLU A 95 -16.30 4.74 -6.24
C GLU A 95 -17.22 4.10 -7.30
N GLN A 96 -17.33 4.72 -8.48
CA GLN A 96 -18.19 4.24 -9.56
C GLN A 96 -17.78 2.82 -10.00
N LEU A 97 -16.48 2.58 -10.24
CA LEU A 97 -15.98 1.24 -10.57
C LEU A 97 -16.14 0.26 -9.41
N PHE A 98 -15.82 0.68 -8.19
CA PHE A 98 -16.01 -0.15 -7.00
C PHE A 98 -17.46 -0.64 -6.84
N LEU A 99 -18.45 0.22 -7.08
CA LEU A 99 -19.87 -0.14 -6.98
C LEU A 99 -20.30 -1.20 -8.01
N THR A 100 -19.58 -1.33 -9.12
CA THR A 100 -19.82 -2.40 -10.13
C THR A 100 -19.29 -3.77 -9.73
N LEU A 101 -18.43 -3.84 -8.70
CA LEU A 101 -17.81 -5.10 -8.29
C LEU A 101 -18.84 -6.06 -7.67
N PRO A 102 -18.66 -7.39 -7.84
CA PRO A 102 -19.41 -8.36 -7.07
C PRO A 102 -19.21 -8.15 -5.56
N ASP A 103 -20.24 -8.41 -4.76
CA ASP A 103 -20.18 -8.19 -3.31
C ASP A 103 -19.09 -9.02 -2.61
N GLU A 104 -18.80 -10.23 -3.11
CA GLU A 104 -17.70 -11.05 -2.61
C GLU A 104 -16.33 -10.41 -2.89
N GLU A 105 -16.21 -9.66 -3.99
CA GLU A 105 -14.97 -8.96 -4.33
C GLU A 105 -14.79 -7.71 -3.46
N LYS A 106 -15.85 -6.94 -3.19
CA LYS A 106 -15.79 -5.71 -2.37
C LYS A 106 -15.17 -5.90 -1.00
N LYS A 107 -15.24 -7.11 -0.43
CA LYS A 107 -14.66 -7.46 0.86
C LYS A 107 -13.13 -7.32 0.89
N PHE A 108 -12.47 -7.41 -0.26
CA PHE A 108 -11.02 -7.26 -0.38
C PHE A 108 -10.55 -5.80 -0.42
N TRP A 109 -11.48 -4.84 -0.38
CA TRP A 109 -11.20 -3.43 -0.61
C TRP A 109 -11.41 -2.60 0.66
N HIS A 110 -10.69 -1.50 0.75
CA HIS A 110 -10.89 -0.46 1.77
C HIS A 110 -11.12 0.90 1.10
N SER A 111 -11.77 1.82 1.80
CA SER A 111 -11.93 3.21 1.39
C SER A 111 -10.73 4.03 1.87
N HIS A 112 -10.20 4.90 1.03
CA HIS A 112 -9.13 5.83 1.41
C HIS A 112 -9.64 7.07 2.16
N GLU A 113 -10.97 7.23 2.34
CA GLU A 113 -11.56 8.44 2.90
C GLU A 113 -10.90 8.85 4.23
N PHE A 114 -10.79 7.90 5.15
CA PHE A 114 -10.31 8.20 6.49
C PHE A 114 -8.81 8.53 6.49
N GLU A 115 -8.00 7.76 5.76
CA GLU A 115 -6.55 8.02 5.63
C GLU A 115 -6.25 9.40 5.07
N VAL A 116 -7.00 9.82 4.05
CA VAL A 116 -6.85 11.15 3.45
C VAL A 116 -7.26 12.24 4.44
N LYS A 117 -8.46 12.14 5.00
CA LYS A 117 -9.06 13.19 5.84
C LYS A 117 -8.39 13.30 7.22
N SER A 118 -7.83 12.21 7.72
CA SER A 118 -7.08 12.20 8.99
C SER A 118 -5.70 12.86 8.89
N GLY A 119 -5.25 13.22 7.69
CA GLY A 119 -3.92 13.79 7.43
C GLY A 119 -2.81 12.74 7.26
N VAL A 120 -3.10 11.48 7.57
CA VAL A 120 -2.13 10.37 7.68
C VAL A 120 -1.58 9.93 6.33
N LEU A 121 -2.41 9.86 5.28
CA LEU A 121 -1.94 9.60 3.92
C LEU A 121 -1.47 10.91 3.29
N PHE A 122 -0.25 10.94 2.77
CA PHE A 122 0.35 12.14 2.18
C PHE A 122 1.27 11.82 1.01
N MET A 123 1.66 12.85 0.26
CA MET A 123 2.63 12.77 -0.84
C MET A 123 3.97 13.36 -0.40
N PRO A 124 5.00 12.54 -0.13
CA PRO A 124 6.32 13.03 0.30
C PRO A 124 6.91 14.07 -0.66
N GLY A 125 7.42 15.16 -0.12
CA GLY A 125 8.05 16.24 -0.89
C GLY A 125 7.10 17.11 -1.73
N VAL A 126 5.79 16.82 -1.76
CA VAL A 126 4.80 17.57 -2.54
C VAL A 126 4.12 18.64 -1.66
N PRO A 127 4.14 19.93 -2.07
CA PRO A 127 3.51 21.00 -1.30
C PRO A 127 2.02 20.76 -1.01
N GLY A 128 1.58 21.11 0.20
CA GLY A 128 0.21 20.90 0.70
C GLY A 128 -0.91 21.28 -0.30
N PRO A 129 -0.94 22.50 -0.87
CA PRO A 129 -1.97 22.89 -1.84
C PRO A 129 -2.00 22.04 -3.11
N ILE A 130 -0.86 21.50 -3.53
CA ILE A 130 -0.75 20.68 -4.74
C ILE A 130 -1.24 19.26 -4.44
N GLN A 131 -0.75 18.63 -3.36
CA GLN A 131 -1.18 17.27 -3.01
C GLN A 131 -2.70 17.22 -2.75
N ARG A 132 -3.29 18.26 -2.13
CA ARG A 132 -4.74 18.28 -1.84
C ARG A 132 -5.63 18.13 -3.07
N GLN A 133 -5.20 18.63 -4.24
CA GLN A 133 -5.97 18.47 -5.48
C GLN A 133 -6.09 16.99 -5.89
N ASP A 134 -5.05 16.20 -5.69
CA ASP A 134 -5.11 14.75 -5.95
C ASP A 134 -5.82 14.02 -4.81
N LEU A 135 -5.55 14.40 -3.56
CA LEU A 135 -6.16 13.77 -2.39
C LEU A 135 -7.69 13.96 -2.33
N GLU A 136 -8.22 15.05 -2.89
CA GLU A 136 -9.67 15.22 -3.09
C GLU A 136 -10.29 14.13 -3.98
N LYS A 137 -9.54 13.62 -4.97
CA LYS A 137 -9.95 12.46 -5.76
C LYS A 137 -9.75 11.16 -4.97
N VAL A 138 -8.59 10.99 -4.34
CA VAL A 138 -8.24 9.77 -3.59
C VAL A 138 -9.22 9.53 -2.43
N ALA A 139 -9.71 10.56 -1.75
CA ALA A 139 -10.71 10.42 -0.69
C ALA A 139 -12.01 9.72 -1.13
N LYS A 140 -12.26 9.64 -2.45
CA LYS A 140 -13.43 9.00 -3.05
C LYS A 140 -13.14 7.63 -3.67
N THR A 141 -11.93 7.09 -3.52
CA THR A 141 -11.54 5.82 -4.14
C THR A 141 -11.51 4.68 -3.15
N TYR A 142 -11.50 3.47 -3.69
CA TYR A 142 -11.29 2.24 -2.94
C TYR A 142 -10.00 1.55 -3.39
N GLY A 143 -9.26 0.99 -2.44
CA GLY A 143 -7.98 0.31 -2.64
C GLY A 143 -8.09 -1.20 -2.36
N LYS A 144 -7.53 -2.03 -3.24
CA LYS A 144 -7.27 -3.46 -3.00
C LYS A 144 -5.78 -3.67 -2.88
N VAL A 145 -5.33 -3.95 -1.65
CA VAL A 145 -3.92 -4.14 -1.33
C VAL A 145 -3.63 -5.59 -0.99
N ILE A 146 -2.59 -6.14 -1.62
CA ILE A 146 -2.01 -7.44 -1.28
C ILE A 146 -0.53 -7.25 -0.94
N HIS A 147 -0.13 -7.67 0.26
CA HIS A 147 1.29 -7.78 0.64
C HIS A 147 1.79 -9.21 0.45
N PHE A 148 2.93 -9.35 -0.20
CA PHE A 148 3.68 -10.60 -0.41
C PHE A 148 4.79 -10.80 0.63
N TRP A 149 5.25 -9.73 1.29
CA TRP A 149 6.26 -9.79 2.34
C TRP A 149 5.74 -9.19 3.65
N GLN A 150 5.73 -10.00 4.71
CA GLN A 150 5.34 -9.58 6.05
C GLN A 150 6.53 -9.00 6.83
N VAL A 151 7.00 -7.81 6.44
CA VAL A 151 8.23 -7.20 6.98
C VAL A 151 8.18 -6.94 8.50
N ASP A 152 6.99 -6.79 9.08
CA ASP A 152 6.78 -6.62 10.52
C ASP A 152 7.12 -7.87 11.34
N LYS A 153 7.16 -9.06 10.71
CA LYS A 153 7.63 -10.29 11.37
C LYS A 153 9.14 -10.37 11.53
N GLY A 154 9.87 -9.51 10.82
CA GLY A 154 11.33 -9.56 10.81
C GLY A 154 11.91 -10.74 10.03
N ASP A 155 11.17 -11.28 9.05
CA ASP A 155 11.71 -12.27 8.12
C ASP A 155 12.63 -11.61 7.08
N ASN A 156 13.73 -12.27 6.74
CA ASN A 156 14.72 -11.78 5.76
C ASN A 156 14.39 -12.14 4.30
N LEU A 157 13.33 -12.92 4.10
CA LEU A 157 12.77 -13.31 2.81
C LEU A 157 11.22 -13.16 2.85
N PRO A 158 10.54 -13.03 1.70
CA PRO A 158 9.08 -12.93 1.63
C PRO A 158 8.42 -14.29 1.88
N LEU A 159 8.35 -14.70 3.15
CA LEU A 159 7.78 -15.99 3.56
C LEU A 159 6.26 -15.92 3.77
N GLY A 160 5.59 -17.04 3.47
CA GLY A 160 4.16 -17.24 3.76
C GLY A 160 3.22 -16.85 2.61
N ILE A 161 1.93 -16.89 2.90
CA ILE A 161 0.86 -16.62 1.92
C ILE A 161 0.69 -15.10 1.78
N PRO A 162 0.40 -14.59 0.57
CA PRO A 162 0.03 -13.19 0.39
C PRO A 162 -1.15 -12.79 1.29
N GLN A 163 -1.07 -11.58 1.84
CA GLN A 163 -2.03 -11.07 2.81
C GLN A 163 -2.83 -9.92 2.22
N VAL A 164 -4.14 -9.96 2.42
CA VAL A 164 -5.03 -8.83 2.14
C VAL A 164 -4.77 -7.77 3.19
N MET A 165 -4.56 -6.54 2.76
CA MET A 165 -4.33 -5.41 3.67
C MET A 165 -5.52 -4.44 3.65
N MET A 166 -5.68 -3.75 4.77
CA MET A 166 -6.72 -2.75 5.04
C MET A 166 -6.07 -1.44 5.46
N ALA A 167 -6.85 -0.37 5.43
CA ALA A 167 -6.44 0.98 5.80
C ALA A 167 -6.88 1.38 7.21
N LEU A 168 -6.44 2.57 7.65
CA LEU A 168 -7.10 3.25 8.77
C LEU A 168 -8.56 3.56 8.44
N THR A 169 -9.42 3.44 9.43
CA THR A 169 -10.88 3.66 9.33
C THR A 169 -11.44 4.57 10.41
N ARG A 170 -10.67 4.79 11.49
CA ARG A 170 -11.05 5.60 12.65
C ARG A 170 -9.80 6.02 13.45
N ASP A 171 -9.99 7.00 14.32
CA ASP A 171 -8.95 7.44 15.26
C ASP A 171 -8.54 6.32 16.23
N GLY A 172 -7.30 6.42 16.72
CA GLY A 172 -6.74 5.48 17.70
C GLY A 172 -6.28 4.14 17.13
N GLN A 173 -6.29 3.94 15.80
CA GLN A 173 -5.76 2.71 15.20
C GLN A 173 -4.24 2.75 14.98
N LEU A 174 -3.69 3.87 14.52
CA LEU A 174 -2.26 4.01 14.23
C LEU A 174 -1.44 4.10 15.52
N TYR A 175 -0.32 3.38 15.57
CA TYR A 175 0.60 3.48 16.70
C TYR A 175 1.20 4.88 16.81
N GLU A 176 1.07 5.50 17.99
CA GLU A 176 1.59 6.86 18.21
C GLU A 176 3.09 6.99 17.94
N THR A 177 3.86 5.96 18.27
CA THR A 177 5.31 5.93 18.01
C THR A 177 5.62 5.93 16.53
N LEU A 178 4.83 5.20 15.73
CA LEU A 178 4.97 5.15 14.28
C LEU A 178 4.55 6.47 13.64
N ALA A 179 3.42 7.03 14.10
CA ALA A 179 2.96 8.35 13.64
C ALA A 179 4.01 9.44 13.87
N LYS A 180 4.53 9.54 15.10
CA LYS A 180 5.55 10.54 15.48
C LYS A 180 6.85 10.36 14.69
N ASP A 181 7.27 9.11 14.45
CA ASP A 181 8.46 8.84 13.64
C ASP A 181 8.31 9.40 12.21
N VAL A 182 7.17 9.13 11.57
CA VAL A 182 6.89 9.59 10.20
C VAL A 182 6.77 11.11 10.14
N GLU A 183 6.04 11.72 11.08
CA GLU A 183 5.94 13.19 11.20
C GLU A 183 7.33 13.84 11.29
N ASN A 184 8.22 13.28 12.12
CA ASN A 184 9.59 13.77 12.28
C ASN A 184 10.44 13.57 11.01
N ARG A 185 10.35 12.40 10.35
CA ARG A 185 11.14 12.10 9.15
C ARG A 185 10.78 13.00 7.96
N TYR A 186 9.50 13.35 7.85
CA TYR A 186 9.00 14.14 6.72
C TYR A 186 8.78 15.61 7.03
N ASP A 187 9.01 16.05 8.27
CA ASP A 187 8.72 17.41 8.73
C ASP A 187 7.26 17.83 8.44
N ILE A 188 6.32 16.95 8.80
CA ILE A 188 4.89 17.15 8.61
C ILE A 188 4.13 17.03 9.93
N SER A 189 2.89 17.51 9.95
CA SER A 189 1.94 17.27 11.04
C SER A 189 0.65 16.71 10.50
N PHE A 190 0.30 15.49 10.91
CA PHE A 190 -0.95 14.83 10.53
C PHE A 190 -2.16 15.62 11.05
N GLU A 191 -2.08 16.19 12.25
CA GLU A 191 -3.18 17.01 12.79
C GLU A 191 -3.38 18.29 11.97
N LYS A 192 -2.30 18.98 11.62
CA LYS A 192 -2.40 20.17 10.74
C LYS A 192 -2.95 19.81 9.37
N GLU A 193 -2.53 18.68 8.81
CA GLU A 193 -3.05 18.20 7.54
C GLU A 193 -4.52 17.79 7.63
N ARG A 194 -4.96 17.19 8.76
CA ARG A 194 -6.38 16.93 9.05
C ARG A 194 -7.20 18.22 9.03
N GLU A 195 -6.75 19.25 9.74
CA GLU A 195 -7.40 20.57 9.76
C GLU A 195 -7.48 21.16 8.34
N ASN A 196 -6.37 21.13 7.60
CA ASN A 196 -6.30 21.61 6.22
C ASN A 196 -7.22 20.84 5.26
N ARG A 197 -7.59 19.60 5.59
CA ARG A 197 -8.38 18.69 4.75
C ARG A 197 -9.81 18.51 5.25
N ALA A 198 -10.24 19.25 6.26
CA ALA A 198 -11.59 19.16 6.82
C ALA A 198 -12.71 19.39 5.79
N TYR A 199 -12.41 20.09 4.69
CA TYR A 199 -13.34 20.34 3.59
C TYR A 199 -13.44 19.19 2.57
N ILE A 200 -12.51 18.23 2.58
CA ILE A 200 -12.48 17.12 1.63
C ILE A 200 -13.63 16.16 1.93
N LYS A 201 -14.38 15.82 0.87
CA LYS A 201 -15.50 14.86 0.93
C LYS A 201 -15.01 13.45 0.61
N GLY A 202 -15.61 12.46 1.26
CA GLY A 202 -15.46 11.06 0.91
C GLY A 202 -16.32 10.64 -0.29
N PRO A 203 -16.54 9.33 -0.48
CA PRO A 203 -17.42 8.78 -1.50
C PRO A 203 -18.83 9.39 -1.45
N ASP A 204 -19.45 9.59 -2.60
CA ASP A 204 -20.73 10.29 -2.72
C ASP A 204 -21.90 9.49 -2.14
N HIS A 205 -21.79 8.15 -2.06
CA HIS A 205 -22.78 7.26 -1.43
C HIS A 205 -22.39 6.86 0.00
N GLY A 206 -21.35 7.48 0.56
CA GLY A 206 -20.73 7.06 1.81
C GLY A 206 -19.89 5.79 1.66
N ILE A 207 -19.19 5.43 2.73
CA ILE A 207 -18.36 4.22 2.75
C ILE A 207 -19.26 2.98 2.64
N HIS A 208 -19.01 2.15 1.64
CA HIS A 208 -19.78 0.94 1.41
C HIS A 208 -19.57 -0.08 2.56
N PRO A 209 -20.63 -0.72 3.09
CA PRO A 209 -20.55 -1.57 4.28
C PRO A 209 -19.75 -2.87 4.09
N LEU A 210 -19.51 -3.28 2.85
CA LEU A 210 -18.67 -4.45 2.53
C LEU A 210 -17.18 -4.14 2.44
N ALA A 211 -16.78 -2.86 2.44
CA ALA A 211 -15.37 -2.49 2.48
C ALA A 211 -14.82 -2.49 3.92
N ASN A 212 -13.52 -2.20 4.06
CA ASN A 212 -12.86 -1.89 5.34
C ASN A 212 -12.81 -3.04 6.37
N ALA A 213 -13.14 -4.28 5.99
CA ALA A 213 -13.20 -5.42 6.90
C ALA A 213 -13.97 -5.11 8.21
N ALA A 214 -15.14 -4.47 8.10
CA ALA A 214 -15.94 -3.90 9.20
C ALA A 214 -16.37 -4.92 10.29
N GLY A 215 -15.44 -5.30 11.17
CA GLY A 215 -15.65 -6.19 12.31
C GLY A 215 -15.42 -7.68 12.03
N LYS A 216 -15.10 -8.07 10.79
CA LYS A 216 -14.71 -9.43 10.42
C LYS A 216 -13.50 -9.39 9.52
N GLY A 217 -12.41 -9.97 10.01
CA GLY A 217 -11.17 -10.03 9.25
C GLY A 217 -11.18 -11.07 8.14
N LEU A 218 -10.34 -10.88 7.13
CA LEU A 218 -10.13 -11.82 6.03
C LEU A 218 -8.76 -12.48 6.15
N GLN A 219 -8.76 -13.80 6.33
CA GLN A 219 -7.54 -14.61 6.40
C GLN A 219 -7.44 -15.49 5.15
N THR A 220 -6.30 -15.41 4.46
CA THR A 220 -5.98 -16.30 3.35
C THR A 220 -5.56 -17.67 3.88
N VAL A 221 -6.04 -18.74 3.24
CA VAL A 221 -5.71 -20.13 3.59
C VAL A 221 -5.12 -20.83 2.38
N LEU A 222 -3.96 -21.47 2.57
CA LEU A 222 -3.37 -22.32 1.55
C LEU A 222 -4.11 -23.66 1.56
N LYS A 223 -4.56 -24.09 0.39
CA LYS A 223 -5.23 -25.36 0.22
C LYS A 223 -4.69 -26.05 -1.03
N GLU A 224 -4.24 -27.28 -0.88
CA GLU A 224 -3.92 -28.15 -2.00
C GLU A 224 -5.20 -28.54 -2.74
N VAL A 225 -5.15 -28.46 -4.06
CA VAL A 225 -6.25 -28.85 -4.95
C VAL A 225 -5.64 -29.60 -6.13
N ASP A 226 -6.39 -30.55 -6.69
CA ASP A 226 -5.94 -31.28 -7.87
C ASP A 226 -5.80 -30.31 -9.06
N CYS A 227 -4.61 -30.27 -9.64
CA CYS A 227 -4.34 -29.48 -10.86
C CYS A 227 -5.17 -29.95 -12.06
N PHE A 228 -5.58 -31.22 -12.03
CA PHE A 228 -6.44 -31.82 -13.03
C PHE A 228 -7.73 -32.25 -12.34
N LYS A 229 -8.87 -31.69 -12.77
CA LYS A 229 -10.17 -32.26 -12.39
C LYS A 229 -10.20 -33.68 -12.94
N GLU A 230 -10.53 -34.67 -12.11
CA GLU A 230 -10.84 -36.01 -12.60
C GLU A 230 -11.83 -35.88 -13.76
N GLY A 231 -11.34 -36.21 -14.96
CA GLY A 231 -12.16 -36.20 -16.15
C GLY A 231 -13.29 -37.20 -15.94
N LYS A 232 -14.49 -36.78 -16.31
CA LYS A 232 -15.57 -37.68 -16.71
C LYS A 232 -14.95 -38.86 -17.44
N SER A 233 -14.93 -40.02 -16.78
CA SER A 233 -14.72 -41.28 -17.47
C SER A 233 -15.95 -41.46 -18.34
N THR A 234 -15.70 -41.42 -19.65
CA THR A 234 -16.52 -41.89 -20.79
C THR A 234 -18.02 -42.03 -20.56
#